data_AF-A0A0F9QU23-F1
#
_entry.id   AF-A0A0F9QU23-F1
#
_cell.length_a   1.000
_cell.length_b   1.000
_cell.length_c   1.000
_cell.angle_alpha   90.00
_cell.angle_beta   90.00
_cell.angle_gamma   90.00
#
_symmetry.space_group_name_H-M   'P 1'
#
loop_
_entity.id
_entity.type
_entity.pdbx_description
1 polymer ?
#
loop_
_entity_poly.entity_id
_entity_poly.type
_entity_poly.pdbx_seq_one_letter_code
_entity_poly.pdbx_strand_id
1 'polypeptide(L)'
;MIRFVRTAVFAGVFAVMICGGPSCMPDHEPVFTQEGLLEARAEHLKRTVITPHLETRLDAGRNVLWCGTFQLAWNECCTLIDEDVHFETDPPMVAVLNKKVFTRKDLDDSSYVALAGFVGKGIHQRIRTELRKKFKGRARPKYLPSGILTPRPQDIAAYAYLFKELQFATPFERLDEPIVFDGVKLPCFGMEGFKFEHVAMYPQVGILDYRDADDFVIELKTKSKGDRLILAKIRPQPTLRRTIDGLDRRIAAGTRTEMTPGDVLKVPKLNLDLTRSYHELLGRRLVVKNPKIAKDLLVLQADQNIRFQMDEKGVRLRSEASMSFGCGAASPPPQPQHVMIFDKPFLILLRRTDAKMPYFALWVHDPELLVHAD
;
A
#
# COMPACT_ATOMS: atom_id res chain seq x y z
N MET A 1 -59.60 -59.45 28.05
CA MET A 1 -60.15 -58.44 29.00
C MET A 1 -59.08 -57.39 29.19
N ILE A 2 -59.43 -56.14 28.87
CA ILE A 2 -58.53 -55.00 28.65
C ILE A 2 -57.94 -54.48 29.97
N ARG A 3 -56.65 -54.14 30.00
CA ARG A 3 -56.18 -52.98 30.78
C ARG A 3 -54.86 -52.42 30.23
N PHE A 4 -55.00 -51.19 29.73
CA PHE A 4 -53.96 -50.22 29.40
C PHE A 4 -53.06 -49.92 30.61
N VAL A 5 -51.75 -49.81 30.39
CA VAL A 5 -50.88 -48.93 31.19
C VAL A 5 -50.07 -48.08 30.21
N ARG A 6 -50.20 -46.76 30.39
CA ARG A 6 -49.64 -45.68 29.58
C ARG A 6 -48.13 -45.56 29.80
N THR A 7 -47.35 -45.58 28.73
CA THR A 7 -45.96 -45.10 28.73
C THR A 7 -45.97 -43.62 28.32
N ALA A 8 -45.62 -42.74 29.25
CA ALA A 8 -45.48 -41.31 29.00
C ALA A 8 -44.15 -41.05 28.28
N VAL A 9 -44.21 -40.50 27.07
CA VAL A 9 -43.06 -40.01 26.32
C VAL A 9 -42.85 -38.55 26.71
N PHE A 10 -41.75 -38.26 27.41
CA PHE A 10 -41.29 -36.89 27.66
C PHE A 10 -40.68 -36.33 26.37
N ALA A 11 -41.34 -35.35 25.77
CA ALA A 11 -40.80 -34.55 24.69
C ALA A 11 -39.83 -33.51 25.28
N GLY A 12 -38.52 -33.76 25.14
CA GLY A 12 -37.48 -32.78 25.45
C GLY A 12 -37.38 -31.73 24.36
N VAL A 13 -37.81 -30.50 24.65
CA VAL A 13 -37.56 -29.33 23.80
C VAL A 13 -36.10 -28.89 24.02
N PHE A 14 -35.23 -29.22 23.08
CA PHE A 14 -33.88 -28.65 23.02
C PHE A 14 -33.96 -27.26 22.37
N ALA A 15 -33.97 -26.22 23.21
CA ALA A 15 -33.73 -24.85 22.77
C ALA A 15 -32.23 -24.70 22.47
N VAL A 16 -31.86 -24.69 21.20
CA VAL A 16 -30.51 -24.32 20.77
C VAL A 16 -30.37 -22.81 20.91
N MET A 17 -29.80 -22.37 22.05
CA MET A 17 -29.29 -21.00 22.18
C MET A 17 -28.07 -20.87 21.26
N ILE A 18 -28.26 -20.25 20.10
CA ILE A 18 -27.15 -19.75 19.28
C ILE A 18 -26.61 -18.53 20.00
N CYS A 19 -25.66 -18.74 20.91
CA CYS A 19 -24.80 -17.69 21.43
C CYS A 19 -23.93 -17.18 20.27
N GLY A 20 -24.43 -16.18 19.54
CA GLY A 20 -23.61 -15.37 18.66
C GLY A 20 -22.60 -14.60 19.51
N GLY A 21 -21.42 -15.18 19.71
CA GLY A 21 -20.28 -14.46 20.28
C GLY A 21 -19.97 -13.22 19.43
N PRO A 22 -19.39 -12.17 20.02
CA PRO A 22 -18.99 -11.00 19.24
C PRO A 22 -18.06 -11.47 18.14
N SER A 23 -18.46 -11.21 16.89
CA SER A 23 -17.62 -11.46 15.73
C SER A 23 -16.33 -10.66 15.91
N CYS A 24 -15.24 -11.35 16.28
CA CYS A 24 -13.91 -10.79 16.23
C CYS A 24 -13.61 -10.44 14.78
N MET A 25 -13.87 -9.18 14.39
CA MET A 25 -13.41 -8.68 13.11
C MET A 25 -11.88 -8.80 13.09
N PRO A 26 -11.29 -9.34 12.00
CA PRO A 26 -9.84 -9.50 11.92
C PRO A 26 -9.14 -8.13 12.04
N ASP A 27 -8.03 -8.08 12.77
CA ASP A 27 -7.16 -6.90 12.83
C ASP A 27 -6.46 -6.66 11.47
N HIS A 28 -5.58 -5.67 11.38
CA HIS A 28 -4.93 -5.33 10.12
C HIS A 28 -3.84 -6.34 9.68
N GLU A 29 -3.36 -7.20 10.58
CA GLU A 29 -2.29 -8.20 10.32
C GLU A 29 -2.75 -9.44 9.52
N PRO A 30 -3.89 -10.09 9.85
CA PRO A 30 -4.40 -11.25 9.12
C PRO A 30 -4.81 -10.95 7.68
N VAL A 31 -4.79 -9.68 7.27
CA VAL A 31 -5.03 -9.27 5.88
C VAL A 31 -3.81 -9.57 5.01
N PHE A 32 -2.65 -9.88 5.59
CA PHE A 32 -1.44 -10.22 4.84
C PHE A 32 -1.14 -11.72 4.83
N THR A 33 -0.61 -12.21 3.71
CA THR A 33 0.01 -13.54 3.67
C THR A 33 1.47 -13.50 4.12
N GLN A 34 1.98 -14.65 4.57
CA GLN A 34 3.40 -14.87 4.82
C GLN A 34 4.14 -15.39 3.56
N GLU A 35 3.41 -15.89 2.56
CA GLU A 35 3.97 -16.37 1.30
C GLU A 35 4.73 -15.25 0.58
N GLY A 36 6.02 -15.49 0.29
CA GLY A 36 6.89 -14.53 -0.40
C GLY A 36 7.22 -13.27 0.42
N LEU A 37 6.99 -13.25 1.74
CA LEU A 37 7.26 -12.08 2.57
C LEU A 37 8.76 -11.77 2.65
N LEU A 38 9.15 -10.59 2.17
CA LEU A 38 10.42 -9.97 2.49
C LEU A 38 10.26 -9.04 3.70
N GLU A 39 10.74 -9.49 4.86
CA GLU A 39 10.90 -8.63 6.04
C GLU A 39 12.35 -8.15 6.15
N ALA A 40 12.56 -6.84 6.14
CA ALA A 40 13.92 -6.28 6.19
C ALA A 40 13.98 -4.86 6.80
N ARG A 41 15.16 -4.50 7.30
CA ARG A 41 15.53 -3.12 7.57
C ARG A 41 16.12 -2.51 6.30
N ALA A 42 15.83 -1.24 6.04
CA ALA A 42 16.26 -0.54 4.82
C ALA A 42 17.78 -0.57 4.62
N GLU A 43 18.54 -0.55 5.71
CA GLU A 43 20.01 -0.61 5.71
C GLU A 43 20.58 -1.95 5.21
N HIS A 44 19.77 -3.02 5.21
CA HIS A 44 20.17 -4.33 4.68
C HIS A 44 19.81 -4.49 3.20
N LEU A 45 19.02 -3.59 2.63
CA LEU A 45 18.67 -3.60 1.21
C LEU A 45 19.81 -2.99 0.39
N LYS A 46 20.34 -3.75 -0.56
CA LYS A 46 21.50 -3.35 -1.37
C LYS A 46 21.08 -2.56 -2.60
N ARG A 47 19.85 -2.76 -3.08
CA ARG A 47 19.33 -2.22 -4.34
C ARG A 47 18.09 -1.35 -4.14
N THR A 48 17.69 -1.05 -2.90
CA THR A 48 16.47 -0.28 -2.63
C THR A 48 16.74 0.95 -1.77
N VAL A 49 16.21 2.09 -2.20
CA VAL A 49 16.14 3.32 -1.41
C VAL A 49 14.71 3.53 -0.93
N ILE A 50 14.48 3.43 0.37
CA ILE A 50 13.23 3.89 0.99
C ILE A 50 13.38 5.37 1.30
N THR A 51 12.45 6.25 0.92
CA THR A 51 12.63 7.71 0.98
C THR A 51 11.43 8.44 1.61
N PRO A 52 11.61 9.58 2.33
CA PRO A 52 10.49 10.31 2.91
C PRO A 52 9.87 11.32 1.92
N HIS A 53 10.48 11.52 0.74
CA HIS A 53 10.04 12.50 -0.26
C HIS A 53 10.15 12.01 -1.71
N LEU A 54 9.34 12.62 -2.59
CA LEU A 54 9.26 12.30 -4.02
C LEU A 54 10.44 12.84 -4.85
N GLU A 55 11.26 13.76 -4.34
CA GLU A 55 12.39 14.32 -5.11
C GLU A 55 13.63 13.40 -5.19
N THR A 56 13.50 12.16 -4.76
CA THR A 56 14.59 11.18 -4.79
C THR A 56 14.93 10.83 -6.23
N ARG A 57 16.23 10.81 -6.54
CA ARG A 57 16.74 10.43 -7.86
C ARG A 57 16.41 8.97 -8.17
N LEU A 58 16.08 8.69 -9.42
CA LEU A 58 15.91 7.32 -9.92
C LEU A 58 17.21 6.90 -10.61
N ASP A 59 18.15 6.36 -9.84
CA ASP A 59 19.41 5.87 -10.37
C ASP A 59 19.26 4.44 -10.91
N ALA A 60 20.02 4.10 -11.95
CA ALA A 60 19.95 2.78 -12.58
C ALA A 60 20.32 1.67 -11.59
N GLY A 61 19.58 0.55 -11.62
CA GLY A 61 19.79 -0.59 -10.72
C GLY A 61 19.40 -0.30 -9.27
N ARG A 62 18.53 0.69 -9.03
CA ARG A 62 17.98 1.02 -7.72
C ARG A 62 16.46 1.12 -7.76
N ASN A 63 15.81 0.40 -6.85
CA ASN A 63 14.42 0.61 -6.49
C ASN A 63 14.29 1.88 -5.65
N VAL A 64 13.17 2.60 -5.79
CA VAL A 64 12.85 3.75 -4.93
C VAL A 64 11.44 3.60 -4.40
N LEU A 65 11.32 3.46 -3.08
CA LEU A 65 10.07 3.27 -2.36
C LEU A 65 9.72 4.51 -1.54
N TRP A 66 8.56 5.09 -1.78
CA TRP A 66 8.03 6.23 -1.05
C TRP A 66 6.62 5.96 -0.52
N CYS A 67 6.37 6.36 0.73
CA CYS A 67 5.05 6.34 1.35
C CYS A 67 4.81 7.67 2.09
N GLY A 68 3.61 8.24 1.92
CA GLY A 68 3.29 9.59 2.40
C GLY A 68 3.20 9.75 3.93
N THR A 69 3.25 8.66 4.71
CA THR A 69 3.09 8.73 6.17
C THR A 69 4.17 9.58 6.85
N PHE A 70 5.43 9.51 6.40
CA PHE A 70 6.48 10.35 6.97
C PHE A 70 6.22 11.84 6.74
N GLN A 71 5.78 12.21 5.53
CA GLN A 71 5.41 13.59 5.21
C GLN A 71 4.20 14.06 6.04
N LEU A 72 3.20 13.22 6.30
CA LEU A 72 2.09 13.59 7.19
C LEU A 72 2.57 13.88 8.61
N ALA A 73 3.36 12.99 9.20
CA ALA A 73 3.91 13.21 10.55
C ALA A 73 4.76 14.50 10.60
N TRP A 74 5.57 14.76 9.57
CA TRP A 74 6.32 16.00 9.41
C TRP A 74 5.41 17.24 9.38
N ASN A 75 4.33 17.21 8.60
CA ASN A 75 3.38 18.32 8.52
C ASN A 75 2.69 18.59 9.87
N GLU A 76 2.35 17.54 10.61
CA GLU A 76 1.76 17.68 11.94
C GLU A 76 2.75 18.29 12.93
N CYS A 77 4.03 17.92 12.83
CA CYS A 77 5.10 18.53 13.61
C CYS A 77 5.21 20.04 13.30
N CYS A 78 5.26 20.42 12.03
CA CYS A 78 5.27 21.83 11.60
C CYS A 78 4.05 22.58 12.17
N THR A 79 2.86 21.98 12.09
CA THR A 79 1.62 22.56 12.62
C THR A 79 1.68 22.74 14.14
N LEU A 80 2.28 21.79 14.87
CA LEU A 80 2.43 21.87 16.33
C LEU A 80 3.37 23.00 16.75
N ILE A 81 4.49 23.16 16.06
CA ILE A 81 5.48 24.20 16.36
C ILE A 81 5.12 25.57 15.75
N ASP A 82 4.11 25.61 14.88
CA ASP A 82 3.61 26.80 14.18
C ASP A 82 4.65 27.45 13.24
N GLU A 83 5.54 26.62 12.68
CA GLU A 83 6.55 27.00 11.69
C GLU A 83 7.09 25.75 10.97
N ASP A 84 7.99 25.97 10.00
CA ASP A 84 8.71 24.90 9.34
C ASP A 84 9.75 24.27 10.28
N VAL A 85 9.90 22.94 10.22
CA VAL A 85 10.92 22.26 11.02
C VAL A 85 12.30 22.56 10.44
N HIS A 86 13.19 23.08 11.28
CA HIS A 86 14.59 23.33 10.98
C HIS A 86 15.48 22.80 12.10
N PHE A 87 16.73 22.50 11.77
CA PHE A 87 17.77 22.09 12.69
C PHE A 87 18.96 23.06 12.64
N GLU A 88 19.87 22.96 13.62
CA GLU A 88 21.14 23.73 13.61
C GLU A 88 21.92 23.54 12.29
N THR A 89 21.81 22.34 11.70
CA THR A 89 22.26 22.06 10.34
C THR A 89 21.22 21.17 9.67
N ASP A 90 20.55 21.70 8.66
CA ASP A 90 19.50 21.02 7.92
C ASP A 90 20.08 19.97 6.95
N PRO A 91 19.69 18.69 7.07
CA PRO A 91 19.86 17.74 5.98
C PRO A 91 19.11 18.19 4.72
N PRO A 92 19.56 17.83 3.50
CA PRO A 92 18.91 18.20 2.25
C PRO A 92 17.40 17.88 2.19
N MET A 93 16.97 16.79 2.86
CA MET A 93 15.55 16.38 2.88
C MET A 93 14.64 17.39 3.59
N VAL A 94 15.14 18.22 4.51
CA VAL A 94 14.34 19.18 5.30
C VAL A 94 13.66 20.19 4.37
N ALA A 95 14.42 20.80 3.46
CA ALA A 95 13.89 21.74 2.49
C ALA A 95 12.83 21.12 1.57
N VAL A 96 12.93 19.81 1.29
CA VAL A 96 11.93 19.09 0.48
C VAL A 96 10.67 18.82 1.30
N LEU A 97 10.81 18.34 2.53
CA LEU A 97 9.69 18.04 3.43
C LEU A 97 8.91 19.29 3.81
N ASN A 98 9.58 20.44 4.02
CA ASN A 98 8.93 21.72 4.34
C ASN A 98 8.07 22.29 3.22
N LYS A 99 8.20 21.80 1.98
CA LYS A 99 7.26 22.11 0.88
C LYS A 99 5.87 21.48 1.07
N LYS A 100 5.74 20.47 1.94
CA LYS A 100 4.48 19.80 2.31
C LYS A 100 3.66 19.35 1.09
N VAL A 101 4.33 18.77 0.11
CA VAL A 101 3.72 18.45 -1.21
C VAL A 101 2.60 17.41 -1.10
N PHE A 102 2.63 16.53 -0.10
CA PHE A 102 1.58 15.58 0.23
C PHE A 102 0.93 15.96 1.55
N THR A 103 -0.40 16.00 1.57
CA THR A 103 -1.19 16.46 2.71
C THR A 103 -2.40 15.57 2.97
N ARG A 104 -3.14 15.88 4.04
CA ARG A 104 -4.44 15.27 4.35
C ARG A 104 -5.46 15.38 3.20
N LYS A 105 -5.30 16.35 2.30
CA LYS A 105 -6.19 16.54 1.13
C LYS A 105 -5.99 15.47 0.05
N ASP A 106 -4.87 14.76 0.10
CA ASP A 106 -4.54 13.68 -0.85
C ASP A 106 -5.03 12.30 -0.39
N LEU A 107 -5.78 12.25 0.72
CA LEU A 107 -6.30 11.04 1.35
C LEU A 107 -7.78 11.23 1.75
N ASP A 108 -8.55 10.15 1.75
CA ASP A 108 -9.83 10.16 2.47
C ASP A 108 -9.59 10.10 3.98
N ASP A 109 -10.43 10.83 4.73
CA ASP A 109 -10.31 10.92 6.18
C ASP A 109 -10.28 9.54 6.83
N SER A 110 -11.13 8.59 6.40
CA SER A 110 -11.24 7.25 6.99
C SER A 110 -9.96 6.40 6.94
N SER A 111 -9.02 6.71 6.05
CA SER A 111 -7.87 5.84 5.77
C SER A 111 -6.65 6.09 6.66
N TYR A 112 -6.61 7.19 7.42
CA TYR A 112 -5.39 7.57 8.14
C TYR A 112 -5.65 8.17 9.52
N VAL A 113 -4.63 8.13 10.36
CA VAL A 113 -4.49 8.93 11.58
C VAL A 113 -3.20 9.73 11.43
N ALA A 114 -3.26 11.05 11.59
CA ALA A 114 -2.09 11.91 11.66
C ALA A 114 -2.31 12.92 12.80
N LEU A 115 -1.33 13.06 13.69
CA LEU A 115 -1.37 14.03 14.78
C LEU A 115 0.03 14.30 15.35
N ALA A 116 0.18 15.48 15.91
CA ALA A 116 1.30 15.82 16.77
C ALA A 116 0.83 16.47 18.07
N GLY A 117 1.66 16.43 19.11
CA GLY A 117 1.38 17.07 20.37
C GLY A 117 2.50 16.91 21.40
N PHE A 118 2.32 17.62 22.51
CA PHE A 118 3.22 17.53 23.67
C PHE A 118 2.92 16.29 24.52
N VAL A 119 3.96 15.72 25.10
CA VAL A 119 3.86 14.64 26.09
C VAL A 119 3.01 15.06 27.28
N GLY A 120 3.23 16.27 27.82
CA GLY A 120 2.46 16.82 28.94
C GLY A 120 0.98 17.05 28.62
N LYS A 121 0.59 17.05 27.33
CA LYS A 121 -0.80 17.11 26.86
C LYS A 121 -1.33 15.75 26.38
N GLY A 122 -0.68 14.65 26.79
CA GLY A 122 -1.16 13.29 26.60
C GLY A 122 -1.10 12.79 25.15
N ILE A 123 -0.18 13.27 24.32
CA ILE A 123 -0.09 12.87 22.90
C ILE A 123 -0.04 11.35 22.69
N HIS A 124 0.72 10.62 23.50
CA HIS A 124 0.82 9.16 23.42
C HIS A 124 -0.53 8.46 23.56
N GLN A 125 -1.36 8.93 24.50
CA GLN A 125 -2.69 8.38 24.70
C GLN A 125 -3.64 8.80 23.57
N ARG A 126 -3.54 10.05 23.11
CA ARG A 126 -4.34 10.55 21.98
C ARG A 126 -4.09 9.74 20.70
N ILE A 127 -2.83 9.39 20.40
CA ILE A 127 -2.49 8.53 19.25
C ILE A 127 -3.21 7.18 19.36
N ARG A 128 -3.10 6.51 20.52
CA ARG A 128 -3.74 5.21 20.75
C ARG A 128 -5.26 5.28 20.64
N THR A 129 -5.88 6.30 21.23
CA THR A 129 -7.32 6.52 21.18
C THR A 129 -7.80 6.77 19.75
N GLU A 130 -7.13 7.65 18.99
CA GLU A 130 -7.50 7.94 17.60
C GLU A 130 -7.33 6.71 16.70
N LEU A 131 -6.23 5.95 16.83
CA LEU A 131 -6.06 4.68 16.10
C LEU A 131 -7.18 3.69 16.41
N ARG A 132 -7.50 3.49 17.70
CA ARG A 132 -8.55 2.56 18.13
C ARG A 132 -9.92 3.00 17.61
N LYS A 133 -10.22 4.30 17.69
CA LYS A 133 -11.49 4.86 17.20
C LYS A 133 -11.60 4.75 15.68
N LYS A 134 -10.60 5.26 14.95
CA LYS A 134 -10.59 5.34 13.49
C LYS A 134 -10.67 3.97 12.84
N PHE A 135 -9.87 3.03 13.33
CA PHE A 135 -9.75 1.68 12.78
C PHE A 135 -10.53 0.64 13.59
N LYS A 136 -11.46 1.07 14.46
CA LYS A 136 -12.33 0.17 15.25
C LYS A 136 -11.54 -0.93 16.00
N GLY A 137 -10.37 -0.58 16.54
CA GLY A 137 -9.47 -1.49 17.25
C GLY A 137 -8.65 -2.44 16.36
N ARG A 138 -8.73 -2.34 15.04
CA ARG A 138 -8.02 -3.21 14.08
C ARG A 138 -6.57 -2.79 13.82
N ALA A 139 -6.21 -1.54 14.09
CA ALA A 139 -4.85 -1.05 13.88
C ALA A 139 -3.82 -1.81 14.72
N ARG A 140 -2.71 -2.22 14.08
CA ARG A 140 -1.54 -2.87 14.68
C ARG A 140 -0.28 -2.14 14.22
N PRO A 141 0.02 -0.96 14.77
CA PRO A 141 1.24 -0.24 14.38
C PRO A 141 2.47 -0.98 14.93
N LYS A 142 3.46 -1.24 14.06
CA LYS A 142 4.75 -1.82 14.46
C LYS A 142 5.54 -0.89 15.39
N TYR A 143 5.38 0.43 15.18
CA TYR A 143 6.01 1.47 15.99
C TYR A 143 4.99 2.48 16.47
N LEU A 144 5.04 2.77 17.77
CA LEU A 144 4.41 3.94 18.38
C LEU A 144 5.52 4.81 18.98
N PRO A 145 5.36 6.15 19.00
CA PRO A 145 6.30 7.01 19.71
C PRO A 145 6.50 6.54 21.15
N SER A 146 7.75 6.34 21.55
CA SER A 146 8.07 5.76 22.85
C SER A 146 8.02 6.83 23.95
N GLY A 147 7.20 6.59 24.99
CA GLY A 147 7.19 7.43 26.19
C GLY A 147 8.52 7.37 26.97
N ILE A 148 9.31 6.31 26.79
CA ILE A 148 10.64 6.18 27.41
C ILE A 148 11.62 7.19 26.79
N LEU A 149 11.53 7.40 25.47
CA LEU A 149 12.41 8.33 24.76
C LEU A 149 12.00 9.79 24.97
N THR A 150 10.73 10.06 25.26
CA THR A 150 10.21 11.43 25.47
C THR A 150 9.68 11.61 26.90
N PRO A 151 10.56 11.64 27.93
CA PRO A 151 10.11 11.66 29.32
C PRO A 151 9.60 13.03 29.81
N ARG A 152 9.89 14.12 29.10
CA ARG A 152 9.62 15.48 29.59
C ARG A 152 8.27 16.00 29.08
N PRO A 153 7.49 16.76 29.88
CA PRO A 153 6.20 17.31 29.44
C PRO A 153 6.26 18.17 28.17
N GLN A 154 7.37 18.87 27.94
CA GLN A 154 7.63 19.70 26.77
C GLN A 154 8.07 18.92 25.53
N ASP A 155 8.42 17.64 25.67
CA ASP A 155 8.78 16.81 24.52
C ASP A 155 7.58 16.66 23.60
N ILE A 156 7.86 16.50 22.31
CA ILE A 156 6.85 16.39 21.27
C ILE A 156 6.88 15.00 20.64
N ALA A 157 5.71 14.52 20.23
CA ALA A 157 5.60 13.37 19.34
C ALA A 157 4.73 13.76 18.15
N ALA A 158 5.16 13.35 16.96
CA ALA A 158 4.37 13.42 15.74
C ALA A 158 4.24 12.01 15.16
N TYR A 159 3.07 11.68 14.67
CA TYR A 159 2.75 10.32 14.25
C TYR A 159 1.77 10.32 13.09
N ALA A 160 1.96 9.39 12.17
CA ALA A 160 1.03 9.10 11.11
C ALA A 160 0.92 7.60 10.85
N TYR A 161 -0.31 7.15 10.58
CA TYR A 161 -0.65 5.79 10.21
C TYR A 161 -1.62 5.83 9.04
N LEU A 162 -1.34 5.08 7.99
CA LEU A 162 -2.17 4.96 6.80
C LEU A 162 -2.51 3.49 6.59
N PHE A 163 -3.78 3.17 6.38
CA PHE A 163 -4.23 1.84 6.04
C PHE A 163 -5.17 1.87 4.83
N LYS A 164 -4.85 1.06 3.83
CA LYS A 164 -5.61 0.87 2.60
C LYS A 164 -5.70 -0.62 2.29
N GLU A 165 -6.89 -1.06 1.90
CA GLU A 165 -7.17 -2.43 1.47
C GLU A 165 -7.97 -2.34 0.17
N LEU A 166 -7.37 -2.74 -0.96
CA LEU A 166 -7.94 -2.54 -2.29
C LEU A 166 -8.05 -3.89 -3.01
N GLN A 167 -9.22 -4.52 -2.89
CA GLN A 167 -9.47 -5.82 -3.49
C GLN A 167 -9.94 -5.67 -4.94
N PHE A 168 -9.53 -6.58 -5.83
CA PHE A 168 -10.14 -6.68 -7.16
C PHE A 168 -11.58 -7.22 -7.05
N ALA A 169 -12.42 -6.85 -8.02
CA ALA A 169 -13.79 -7.36 -8.07
C ALA A 169 -13.78 -8.86 -8.37
N THR A 170 -12.97 -9.24 -9.37
CA THR A 170 -12.66 -10.61 -9.75
C THR A 170 -11.16 -10.83 -9.49
N PRO A 171 -10.75 -11.84 -8.70
CA PRO A 171 -9.33 -12.17 -8.60
C PRO A 171 -8.75 -12.49 -9.99
N PHE A 172 -7.52 -12.07 -10.27
CA PHE A 172 -6.79 -12.48 -11.46
C PHE A 172 -6.34 -13.95 -11.34
N GLU A 173 -5.87 -14.52 -12.44
CA GLU A 173 -5.26 -15.85 -12.42
C GLU A 173 -3.85 -15.78 -11.82
N ARG A 174 -3.49 -16.73 -10.95
CA ARG A 174 -2.09 -17.02 -10.61
C ARG A 174 -1.51 -17.81 -11.78
N LEU A 175 -0.52 -17.25 -12.46
CA LEU A 175 0.06 -17.87 -13.66
C LEU A 175 1.16 -18.85 -13.27
N ASP A 176 1.15 -20.03 -13.90
CA ASP A 176 2.16 -21.07 -13.69
C ASP A 176 3.53 -20.66 -14.25
N GLU A 177 3.53 -20.04 -15.43
CA GLU A 177 4.75 -19.55 -16.07
C GLU A 177 5.20 -18.22 -15.43
N PRO A 178 6.41 -18.18 -14.83
CA PRO A 178 6.91 -16.97 -14.19
C PRO A 178 7.31 -15.90 -15.22
N ILE A 179 7.34 -14.65 -14.76
CA ILE A 179 8.00 -13.56 -15.50
C ILE A 179 9.51 -13.68 -15.28
N VAL A 180 10.32 -13.40 -16.31
CA VAL A 180 11.77 -13.23 -16.15
C VAL A 180 12.10 -11.74 -16.08
N PHE A 181 12.58 -11.26 -14.93
CA PHE A 181 13.00 -9.88 -14.72
C PHE A 181 14.49 -9.87 -14.37
N ASP A 182 15.31 -9.27 -15.25
CA ASP A 182 16.77 -9.23 -15.08
C ASP A 182 17.39 -10.62 -14.78
N GLY A 183 16.92 -11.65 -15.49
CA GLY A 183 17.35 -13.03 -15.33
C GLY A 183 16.74 -13.78 -14.13
N VAL A 184 15.95 -13.12 -13.29
CA VAL A 184 15.26 -13.72 -12.13
C VAL A 184 13.85 -14.15 -12.51
N LYS A 185 13.47 -15.38 -12.16
CA LYS A 185 12.10 -15.88 -12.33
C LYS A 185 11.21 -15.42 -11.18
N LEU A 186 10.08 -14.81 -11.51
CA LEU A 186 9.15 -14.21 -10.57
C LEU A 186 7.75 -14.80 -10.74
N PRO A 187 7.14 -15.35 -9.69
CA PRO A 187 5.73 -15.70 -9.67
C PRO A 187 4.90 -14.48 -10.01
N CYS A 188 3.90 -14.68 -10.86
CA CYS A 188 3.09 -13.59 -11.39
C CYS A 188 1.60 -13.93 -11.39
N PHE A 189 0.79 -12.92 -11.62
CA PHE A 189 -0.63 -13.04 -11.82
C PHE A 189 -1.07 -12.20 -13.02
N GLY A 190 -2.25 -12.49 -13.55
CA GLY A 190 -2.84 -11.71 -14.62
C GLY A 190 -3.77 -12.54 -15.48
N MET A 191 -3.62 -12.42 -16.80
CA MET A 191 -4.41 -13.12 -17.80
C MET A 191 -3.50 -13.45 -18.99
N GLU A 192 -3.42 -14.73 -19.34
CA GLU A 192 -2.71 -15.20 -20.53
C GLU A 192 -3.58 -16.20 -21.30
N GLY A 193 -3.64 -16.01 -22.62
CA GLY A 193 -4.49 -16.80 -23.49
C GLY A 193 -5.99 -16.55 -23.27
N PHE A 194 -6.80 -17.08 -24.18
CA PHE A 194 -8.25 -17.03 -24.03
C PHE A 194 -8.73 -18.14 -23.10
N LYS A 195 -9.24 -17.74 -21.93
CA LYS A 195 -9.95 -18.58 -20.96
C LYS A 195 -11.31 -17.95 -20.67
N PHE A 196 -12.36 -18.76 -20.55
CA PHE A 196 -13.72 -18.24 -20.29
C PHE A 196 -13.77 -17.49 -18.94
N GLU A 197 -12.96 -17.94 -17.98
CA GLU A 197 -12.76 -17.37 -16.66
C GLU A 197 -12.21 -15.94 -16.71
N HIS A 198 -11.46 -15.56 -17.76
CA HIS A 198 -10.91 -14.21 -17.92
C HIS A 198 -11.95 -13.16 -18.30
N VAL A 199 -13.13 -13.57 -18.80
CA VAL A 199 -14.17 -12.63 -19.28
C VAL A 199 -14.56 -11.62 -18.20
N ALA A 200 -14.66 -12.06 -16.94
CA ALA A 200 -14.99 -11.21 -15.80
C ALA A 200 -13.83 -10.35 -15.29
N MET A 201 -12.61 -10.56 -15.79
CA MET A 201 -11.39 -9.83 -15.41
C MET A 201 -11.05 -8.70 -16.38
N TYR A 202 -11.47 -8.76 -17.66
CA TYR A 202 -11.17 -7.69 -18.63
C TYR A 202 -11.65 -6.29 -18.20
N PRO A 203 -12.88 -6.10 -17.68
CA PRO A 203 -13.38 -4.77 -17.34
C PRO A 203 -12.64 -4.11 -16.18
N GLN A 204 -11.91 -4.89 -15.35
CA GLN A 204 -11.09 -4.34 -14.27
C GLN A 204 -9.67 -3.95 -14.72
N VAL A 205 -9.33 -4.10 -16.01
CA VAL A 205 -8.06 -3.59 -16.57
C VAL A 205 -8.37 -2.45 -17.53
N GLY A 206 -8.08 -1.23 -17.09
CA GLY A 206 -8.10 -0.05 -17.95
C GLY A 206 -6.72 0.17 -18.55
N ILE A 207 -6.63 0.19 -19.87
CA ILE A 207 -5.41 0.61 -20.58
C ILE A 207 -5.48 2.14 -20.69
N LEU A 208 -4.59 2.84 -19.98
CA LEU A 208 -4.59 4.30 -19.93
C LEU A 208 -3.77 4.91 -21.06
N ASP A 209 -2.69 4.24 -21.45
CA ASP A 209 -1.87 4.57 -22.62
C ASP A 209 -1.10 3.31 -23.04
N TYR A 210 -1.04 3.03 -24.33
CA TYR A 210 -0.29 1.89 -24.86
C TYR A 210 0.42 2.30 -26.14
N ARG A 211 1.74 2.14 -26.19
CA ARG A 211 2.54 2.37 -27.40
C ARG A 211 3.04 1.06 -27.96
N ASP A 212 3.60 0.23 -27.09
CA ASP A 212 4.10 -1.11 -27.39
C ASP A 212 4.26 -1.92 -26.08
N ALA A 213 4.78 -3.14 -26.19
CA ALA A 213 4.95 -4.06 -25.06
C ALA A 213 6.00 -3.63 -24.01
N ASP A 214 6.76 -2.57 -24.30
CA ASP A 214 7.78 -2.00 -23.42
C ASP A 214 7.45 -0.58 -22.93
N ASP A 215 6.36 0.01 -23.42
CA ASP A 215 5.96 1.38 -23.10
C ASP A 215 4.43 1.52 -22.97
N PHE A 216 3.91 1.20 -21.78
CA PHE A 216 2.47 1.20 -21.51
C PHE A 216 2.12 1.61 -20.07
N VAL A 217 0.86 2.00 -19.89
CA VAL A 217 0.27 2.43 -18.62
C VAL A 217 -1.10 1.79 -18.45
N ILE A 218 -1.30 1.09 -17.33
CA ILE A 218 -2.57 0.46 -17.00
C ILE A 218 -3.08 0.89 -15.63
N GLU A 219 -4.38 0.74 -15.44
CA GLU A 219 -5.07 0.81 -14.16
C GLU A 219 -5.75 -0.52 -13.87
N LEU A 220 -5.39 -1.13 -12.74
CA LEU A 220 -6.09 -2.30 -12.22
C LEU A 220 -7.21 -1.79 -11.29
N LYS A 221 -8.44 -1.74 -11.80
CA LYS A 221 -9.61 -1.23 -11.08
C LYS A 221 -9.90 -2.14 -9.89
N THR A 222 -10.09 -1.54 -8.73
CA THR A 222 -10.43 -2.25 -7.49
C THR A 222 -11.90 -2.03 -7.13
N LYS A 223 -12.38 -2.70 -6.09
CA LYS A 223 -13.70 -2.42 -5.49
C LYS A 223 -13.78 -0.99 -4.94
N SER A 224 -12.66 -0.37 -4.57
CA SER A 224 -12.63 1.04 -4.18
C SER A 224 -12.82 1.93 -5.40
N LYS A 225 -13.87 2.75 -5.40
CA LYS A 225 -14.14 3.74 -6.46
C LYS A 225 -13.32 5.02 -6.31
N GLY A 226 -12.78 5.26 -5.11
CA GLY A 226 -12.03 6.47 -4.81
C GLY A 226 -10.52 6.30 -4.87
N ASP A 227 -10.02 5.08 -5.07
CA ASP A 227 -8.59 4.77 -5.15
C ASP A 227 -8.25 4.19 -6.51
N ARG A 228 -7.07 4.55 -7.01
CA ARG A 228 -6.52 4.08 -8.28
C ARG A 228 -5.23 3.31 -8.02
N LEU A 229 -5.15 2.10 -8.54
CA LEU A 229 -3.91 1.33 -8.66
C LEU A 229 -3.43 1.41 -10.10
N ILE A 230 -2.35 2.16 -10.30
CA ILE A 230 -1.76 2.41 -11.61
C ILE A 230 -0.40 1.72 -11.67
N LEU A 231 -0.19 0.94 -12.72
CA LEU A 231 1.10 0.34 -13.03
C LEU A 231 1.57 0.88 -14.38
N ALA A 232 2.85 1.25 -14.47
CA ALA A 232 3.37 1.92 -15.66
C ALA A 232 4.77 1.40 -15.98
N LYS A 233 4.91 0.70 -17.11
CA LYS A 233 6.20 0.30 -17.68
C LYS A 233 6.64 1.42 -18.63
N ILE A 234 7.46 2.32 -18.11
CA ILE A 234 7.78 3.60 -18.75
C ILE A 234 9.26 3.93 -18.55
N ARG A 235 9.82 4.81 -19.38
CA ARG A 235 11.17 5.35 -19.11
C ARG A 235 11.11 6.29 -17.89
N PRO A 236 12.00 6.11 -16.89
CA PRO A 236 12.03 7.01 -15.73
C PRO A 236 12.51 8.40 -16.15
N GLN A 237 12.04 9.41 -15.43
CA GLN A 237 12.64 10.75 -15.42
C GLN A 237 13.61 10.87 -14.23
N PRO A 238 14.39 11.97 -14.12
CA PRO A 238 15.48 12.05 -13.14
C PRO A 238 15.09 11.84 -11.68
N THR A 239 13.85 12.15 -11.29
CA THR A 239 13.34 11.94 -9.93
C THR A 239 11.99 11.22 -9.95
N LEU A 240 11.65 10.57 -8.83
CA LEU A 240 10.35 9.92 -8.67
C LEU A 240 9.19 10.89 -8.94
N ARG A 241 9.29 12.13 -8.44
CA ARG A 241 8.38 13.24 -8.73
C ARG A 241 8.20 13.47 -10.23
N ARG A 242 9.31 13.67 -10.95
CA ARG A 242 9.28 13.97 -12.40
C ARG A 242 8.71 12.80 -13.19
N THR A 243 8.98 11.56 -12.77
CA THR A 243 8.40 10.36 -13.38
C THR A 243 6.88 10.34 -13.20
N ILE A 244 6.36 10.66 -12.01
CA ILE A 244 4.92 10.79 -11.75
C ILE A 244 4.30 11.92 -12.58
N ASP A 245 4.94 13.09 -12.65
CA ASP A 245 4.46 14.21 -13.48
C ASP A 245 4.45 13.86 -14.99
N GLY A 246 5.40 13.02 -15.43
CA GLY A 246 5.44 12.46 -16.77
C GLY A 246 4.32 11.46 -17.04
N LEU A 247 4.07 10.56 -16.09
CA LEU A 247 2.96 9.62 -16.11
C LEU A 247 1.61 10.34 -16.20
N ASP A 248 1.39 11.38 -15.41
CA ASP A 248 0.13 12.14 -15.42
C ASP A 248 -0.13 12.81 -16.78
N ARG A 249 0.91 13.37 -17.40
CA ARG A 249 0.81 13.90 -18.77
C ARG A 249 0.49 12.81 -19.79
N ARG A 250 1.06 11.60 -19.65
CA ARG A 250 0.70 10.47 -20.52
C ARG A 250 -0.75 10.04 -20.32
N ILE A 251 -1.22 9.90 -19.09
CA ILE A 251 -2.61 9.52 -18.80
C ILE A 251 -3.58 10.56 -19.35
N ALA A 252 -3.24 11.86 -19.26
CA ALA A 252 -4.09 12.93 -19.78
C ALA A 252 -4.16 12.98 -21.31
N ALA A 253 -3.08 12.60 -22.00
CA ALA A 253 -3.00 12.61 -23.46
C ALA A 253 -3.37 11.27 -24.12
N GLY A 254 -3.33 10.17 -23.35
CA GLY A 254 -3.53 8.81 -23.84
C GLY A 254 -4.99 8.50 -24.16
N THR A 255 -5.19 7.54 -25.06
CA THR A 255 -6.51 7.02 -25.39
C THR A 255 -6.86 5.89 -24.45
N ARG A 256 -7.87 6.10 -23.60
CA ARG A 256 -8.31 5.08 -22.65
C ARG A 256 -9.08 3.98 -23.38
N THR A 257 -8.57 2.75 -23.29
CA THR A 257 -9.25 1.54 -23.77
C THR A 257 -9.41 0.55 -22.61
N GLU A 258 -10.18 -0.50 -22.84
CA GLU A 258 -10.26 -1.63 -21.93
C GLU A 258 -9.50 -2.80 -22.54
N MET A 259 -9.03 -3.70 -21.66
CA MET A 259 -8.43 -4.94 -22.12
C MET A 259 -9.48 -5.78 -22.85
N THR A 260 -9.06 -6.49 -23.90
CA THR A 260 -9.94 -7.31 -24.74
C THR A 260 -9.49 -8.77 -24.76
N PRO A 261 -10.37 -9.71 -25.16
CA PRO A 261 -9.97 -11.09 -25.39
C PRO A 261 -8.77 -11.18 -26.34
N GLY A 262 -7.71 -11.86 -25.90
CA GLY A 262 -6.45 -11.98 -26.64
C GLY A 262 -5.33 -11.14 -26.06
N ASP A 263 -5.61 -10.02 -25.41
CA ASP A 263 -4.58 -9.24 -24.72
C ASP A 263 -3.91 -10.04 -23.60
N VAL A 264 -2.65 -9.74 -23.31
CA VAL A 264 -1.86 -10.42 -22.27
C VAL A 264 -1.54 -9.45 -21.15
N LEU A 265 -1.74 -9.87 -19.91
CA LEU A 265 -1.31 -9.15 -18.70
C LEU A 265 -0.53 -10.10 -17.79
N LYS A 266 0.69 -9.72 -17.43
CA LYS A 266 1.46 -10.43 -16.39
C LYS A 266 2.09 -9.42 -15.43
N VAL A 267 1.78 -9.56 -14.15
CA VAL A 267 2.24 -8.68 -13.07
C VAL A 267 2.97 -9.51 -12.00
N PRO A 268 4.22 -9.17 -11.63
CA PRO A 268 4.93 -9.88 -10.57
C PRO A 268 4.27 -9.62 -9.20
N LYS A 269 4.36 -10.60 -8.30
CA LYS A 269 3.87 -10.48 -6.94
C LYS A 269 4.82 -9.66 -6.06
N LEU A 270 4.28 -8.94 -5.08
CA LEU A 270 5.05 -8.24 -4.05
C LEU A 270 4.48 -8.55 -2.67
N ASN A 271 5.36 -8.77 -1.68
CA ASN A 271 4.99 -8.90 -0.28
C ASN A 271 6.14 -8.41 0.62
N LEU A 272 5.97 -7.24 1.22
CA LEU A 272 7.05 -6.46 1.86
C LEU A 272 6.66 -6.03 3.28
N ASP A 273 7.55 -6.21 4.26
CA ASP A 273 7.54 -5.54 5.57
C ASP A 273 8.88 -4.84 5.79
N LEU A 274 8.95 -3.56 5.43
CA LEU A 274 10.20 -2.81 5.43
C LEU A 274 10.20 -1.73 6.50
N THR A 275 11.29 -1.65 7.25
CA THR A 275 11.51 -0.57 8.23
C THR A 275 12.69 0.31 7.81
N ARG A 276 12.49 1.62 7.72
CA ARG A 276 13.57 2.61 7.62
C ARG A 276 13.64 3.43 8.91
N SER A 277 14.84 3.49 9.49
CA SER A 277 15.20 4.49 10.50
C SER A 277 15.97 5.63 9.83
N TYR A 278 15.54 6.87 10.05
CA TYR A 278 16.12 8.08 9.44
C TYR A 278 17.27 8.62 10.31
N HIS A 279 18.38 7.89 10.34
CA HIS A 279 19.56 8.22 11.14
C HIS A 279 20.15 9.59 10.80
N GLU A 280 19.89 10.08 9.60
CA GLU A 280 20.30 11.40 9.14
C GLU A 280 19.63 12.53 9.94
N LEU A 281 18.51 12.25 10.64
CA LEU A 281 17.80 13.21 11.50
C LEU A 281 18.13 13.05 12.98
N LEU A 282 18.57 11.87 13.42
CA LEU A 282 18.74 11.57 14.85
C LEU A 282 19.78 12.47 15.52
N GLY A 283 19.51 12.87 16.76
CA GLY A 283 20.37 13.72 17.57
C GLY A 283 20.41 15.19 17.15
N ARG A 284 19.74 15.58 16.06
CA ARG A 284 19.70 16.98 15.63
C ARG A 284 18.81 17.82 16.54
N ARG A 285 19.30 19.00 16.91
CA ARG A 285 18.54 19.99 17.68
C ARG A 285 17.63 20.81 16.78
N LEU A 286 16.37 20.91 17.16
CA LEU A 286 15.39 21.76 16.48
C LEU A 286 15.72 23.24 16.74
N VAL A 287 15.69 24.04 15.68
CA VAL A 287 15.76 25.51 15.75
C VAL A 287 14.34 26.03 15.60
N VAL A 288 13.81 26.57 16.70
CA VAL A 288 12.40 27.00 16.77
C VAL A 288 12.35 28.46 17.23
N LYS A 289 11.62 29.30 16.50
CA LYS A 289 11.38 30.71 16.83
C LYS A 289 10.21 30.87 17.79
N ASN A 290 9.24 29.96 17.74
CA ASN A 290 8.07 29.98 18.61
C ASN A 290 8.48 29.81 20.09
N PRO A 291 8.28 30.84 20.96
CA PRO A 291 8.72 30.80 22.35
C PRO A 291 7.95 29.80 23.22
N LYS A 292 6.84 29.24 22.72
CA LYS A 292 6.08 28.19 23.40
C LYS A 292 6.70 26.81 23.25
N ILE A 293 7.70 26.66 22.39
CA ILE A 293 8.40 25.41 22.11
C ILE A 293 9.74 25.41 22.85
N ALA A 294 10.07 24.28 23.48
CA ALA A 294 11.37 24.14 24.14
C ALA A 294 12.51 24.23 23.12
N LYS A 295 13.55 25.00 23.45
CA LYS A 295 14.68 25.29 22.55
C LYS A 295 15.73 24.18 22.49
N ASP A 296 15.58 23.16 23.31
CA ASP A 296 16.51 22.05 23.47
C ASP A 296 15.95 20.71 22.99
N LEU A 297 14.90 20.73 22.15
CA LEU A 297 14.34 19.53 21.56
C LEU A 297 15.33 18.91 20.56
N LEU A 298 15.53 17.60 20.70
CA LEU A 298 16.34 16.77 19.80
C LEU A 298 15.43 15.74 19.10
N VAL A 299 15.80 15.33 17.88
CA VAL A 299 15.17 14.17 17.25
C VAL A 299 15.72 12.90 17.91
N LEU A 300 14.89 12.24 18.71
CA LEU A 300 15.28 11.02 19.43
C LEU A 300 14.89 9.74 18.69
N GLN A 301 13.90 9.84 17.79
CA GLN A 301 13.41 8.73 16.98
C GLN A 301 12.79 9.27 15.69
N ALA A 302 13.08 8.61 14.57
CA ALA A 302 12.45 8.89 13.28
C ALA A 302 12.42 7.59 12.48
N ASP A 303 11.32 6.85 12.58
CA ASP A 303 11.15 5.55 11.92
C ASP A 303 9.91 5.56 11.03
N GLN A 304 9.99 4.81 9.93
CA GLN A 304 8.84 4.50 9.08
C GLN A 304 8.83 3.01 8.80
N ASN A 305 7.67 2.38 9.01
CA ASN A 305 7.39 1.03 8.57
C ASN A 305 6.44 1.08 7.37
N ILE A 306 6.72 0.26 6.35
CA ILE A 306 5.89 0.09 5.16
C ILE A 306 5.62 -1.40 4.99
N ARG A 307 4.36 -1.79 5.22
CA ARG A 307 3.87 -3.15 4.98
C ARG A 307 2.93 -3.15 3.76
N PHE A 308 3.37 -3.76 2.66
CA PHE A 308 2.72 -3.72 1.35
C PHE A 308 2.62 -5.13 0.73
N GLN A 309 1.49 -5.45 0.11
CA GLN A 309 1.29 -6.70 -0.62
C GLN A 309 0.46 -6.44 -1.87
N MET A 310 0.87 -7.01 -3.00
CA MET A 310 0.12 -7.02 -4.25
C MET A 310 0.16 -8.41 -4.86
N ASP A 311 -1.00 -9.02 -5.04
CA ASP A 311 -1.18 -10.36 -5.60
C ASP A 311 -2.45 -10.42 -6.48
N GLU A 312 -2.83 -11.64 -6.89
CA GLU A 312 -3.97 -11.86 -7.76
C GLU A 312 -5.31 -11.39 -7.19
N LYS A 313 -5.44 -11.18 -5.88
CA LYS A 313 -6.69 -10.76 -5.23
C LYS A 313 -6.80 -9.24 -5.12
N GLY A 314 -5.70 -8.53 -5.36
CA GLY A 314 -5.61 -7.08 -5.20
C GLY A 314 -4.42 -6.68 -4.36
N VAL A 315 -4.58 -5.53 -3.73
CA VAL A 315 -3.86 -5.19 -2.52
C VAL A 315 -4.68 -5.76 -1.35
N ARG A 316 -4.42 -7.06 -1.06
CA ARG A 316 -4.76 -7.89 0.13
C ARG A 316 -6.05 -8.77 0.19
N LEU A 317 -6.12 -9.64 1.24
CA LEU A 317 -6.60 -11.04 1.37
C LEU A 317 -8.10 -11.38 1.69
N ARG A 318 -8.70 -12.38 0.99
CA ARG A 318 -9.41 -13.62 1.47
C ARG A 318 -10.02 -14.38 0.26
N SER A 319 -10.11 -15.71 0.35
CA SER A 319 -10.28 -16.71 -0.74
C SER A 319 -11.59 -17.50 -0.65
N GLU A 320 -12.29 -17.74 -1.77
CA GLU A 320 -13.27 -18.85 -2.00
C GLU A 320 -13.37 -19.17 -3.52
N ALA A 321 -13.77 -20.39 -3.89
CA ALA A 321 -13.74 -20.96 -5.25
C ALA A 321 -15.10 -21.54 -5.69
N SER A 322 -15.35 -21.63 -7.01
CA SER A 322 -16.50 -22.35 -7.59
C SER A 322 -16.13 -23.03 -8.92
N MET A 323 -16.73 -24.19 -9.23
CA MET A 323 -16.60 -24.91 -10.51
C MET A 323 -17.90 -24.83 -11.32
N SER A 324 -17.79 -24.85 -12.65
CA SER A 324 -18.83 -25.34 -13.58
C SER A 324 -18.23 -25.67 -14.95
N PHE A 325 -18.86 -26.62 -15.65
CA PHE A 325 -18.45 -27.18 -16.95
C PHE A 325 -19.29 -26.63 -18.11
N GLY A 326 -18.75 -26.64 -19.33
CA GLY A 326 -19.51 -26.46 -20.57
C GLY A 326 -18.70 -26.83 -21.81
N CYS A 327 -19.36 -27.38 -22.84
CA CYS A 327 -18.79 -27.55 -24.18
C CYS A 327 -19.13 -26.34 -25.05
N GLY A 328 -18.12 -25.78 -25.74
CA GLY A 328 -18.29 -24.73 -26.74
C GLY A 328 -17.27 -24.89 -27.85
N ALA A 329 -17.72 -24.87 -29.10
CA ALA A 329 -16.87 -24.99 -30.28
C ALA A 329 -15.79 -23.89 -30.32
N ALA A 330 -14.56 -24.27 -30.67
CA ALA A 330 -13.43 -23.37 -30.79
C ALA A 330 -13.68 -22.34 -31.90
N SER A 331 -13.84 -21.07 -31.53
CA SER A 331 -13.56 -19.96 -32.43
C SER A 331 -12.05 -19.69 -32.39
N PRO A 332 -11.39 -19.40 -33.52
CA PRO A 332 -9.98 -18.99 -33.48
C PRO A 332 -9.85 -17.74 -32.60
N PRO A 333 -8.88 -17.69 -31.67
CA PRO A 333 -8.69 -16.52 -30.85
C PRO A 333 -8.39 -15.31 -31.76
N PRO A 334 -8.99 -14.13 -31.51
CA PRO A 334 -8.57 -12.90 -32.18
C PRO A 334 -7.07 -12.68 -31.93
N GLN A 335 -6.37 -12.10 -32.90
CA GLN A 335 -4.95 -11.80 -32.71
C GLN A 335 -4.78 -10.77 -31.57
N PRO A 336 -3.84 -10.98 -30.64
CA PRO A 336 -3.59 -10.09 -29.51
C PRO A 336 -3.27 -8.67 -29.98
N GLN A 337 -3.91 -7.65 -29.39
CA GLN A 337 -3.64 -6.24 -29.72
C GLN A 337 -2.66 -5.60 -28.71
N HIS A 338 -2.68 -6.03 -27.44
CA HIS A 338 -1.85 -5.49 -26.37
C HIS A 338 -1.12 -6.58 -25.57
N VAL A 339 0.19 -6.40 -25.37
CA VAL A 339 1.03 -7.27 -24.53
C VAL A 339 1.57 -6.44 -23.37
N MET A 340 1.07 -6.67 -22.16
CA MET A 340 1.35 -5.86 -20.97
C MET A 340 2.03 -6.71 -19.89
N ILE A 341 3.33 -6.95 -20.08
CA ILE A 341 4.16 -7.77 -19.20
C ILE A 341 5.12 -6.87 -18.41
N PHE A 342 5.12 -6.96 -17.08
CA PHE A 342 6.01 -6.21 -16.19
C PHE A 342 7.32 -6.96 -15.90
N ASP A 343 8.10 -7.17 -16.96
CA ASP A 343 9.41 -7.88 -16.98
C ASP A 343 10.63 -6.94 -17.02
N LYS A 344 10.41 -5.63 -17.05
CA LYS A 344 11.42 -4.56 -17.07
C LYS A 344 11.00 -3.43 -16.12
N PRO A 345 11.88 -2.46 -15.81
CA PRO A 345 11.59 -1.42 -14.83
C PRO A 345 10.24 -0.74 -14.99
N PHE A 346 9.52 -0.57 -13.88
CA PHE A 346 8.15 -0.08 -13.87
C PHE A 346 7.80 0.65 -12.57
N LEU A 347 6.76 1.47 -12.63
CA LEU A 347 6.21 2.22 -11.51
C LEU A 347 4.92 1.56 -11.03
N ILE A 348 4.79 1.38 -9.71
CA ILE A 348 3.52 1.09 -9.03
C ILE A 348 3.10 2.35 -8.27
N LEU A 349 1.87 2.80 -8.48
CA LEU A 349 1.33 4.02 -7.89
C LEU A 349 -0.05 3.76 -7.28
N LEU A 350 -0.23 4.15 -6.01
CA LEU A 350 -1.55 4.24 -5.38
C LEU A 350 -1.89 5.70 -5.08
N ARG A 351 -3.07 6.13 -5.52
CA ARG A 351 -3.56 7.49 -5.29
C ARG A 351 -5.07 7.53 -5.16
N ARG A 352 -5.60 8.58 -4.54
CA ARG A 352 -7.02 8.90 -4.64
C ARG A 352 -7.34 9.43 -6.04
N THR A 353 -8.55 9.16 -6.54
CA THR A 353 -8.98 9.59 -7.87
C THR A 353 -8.92 11.10 -8.07
N ASP A 354 -9.19 11.85 -7.00
CA ASP A 354 -9.24 13.31 -6.92
C ASP A 354 -7.96 13.95 -6.35
N ALA A 355 -6.96 13.14 -5.96
CA ALA A 355 -5.72 13.66 -5.41
C ALA A 355 -4.68 13.91 -6.50
N LYS A 356 -3.95 15.02 -6.33
CA LYS A 356 -2.80 15.36 -7.17
C LYS A 356 -1.60 14.48 -6.85
N MET A 357 -1.42 14.14 -5.57
CA MET A 357 -0.27 13.34 -5.13
C MET A 357 -0.68 11.91 -4.83
N PRO A 358 0.18 10.92 -5.15
CA PRO A 358 0.00 9.58 -4.64
C PRO A 358 0.21 9.55 -3.13
N TYR A 359 -0.33 8.53 -2.47
CA TYR A 359 0.02 8.21 -1.09
C TYR A 359 1.06 7.09 -0.99
N PHE A 360 1.28 6.36 -2.09
CA PHE A 360 2.33 5.35 -2.22
C PHE A 360 2.87 5.35 -3.65
N ALA A 361 4.19 5.26 -3.78
CA ALA A 361 4.87 5.13 -5.07
C ALA A 361 6.09 4.21 -4.92
N LEU A 362 6.22 3.24 -5.82
CA LEU A 362 7.35 2.32 -5.89
C LEU A 362 7.86 2.27 -7.33
N TRP A 363 9.08 2.78 -7.54
CA TRP A 363 9.83 2.52 -8.76
C TRP A 363 10.60 1.21 -8.60
N VAL A 364 10.26 0.21 -9.40
CA VAL A 364 10.94 -1.08 -9.47
C VAL A 364 11.91 -1.04 -10.64
N HIS A 365 13.21 -1.10 -10.35
CA HIS A 365 14.27 -1.25 -11.33
C HIS A 365 14.99 -2.61 -11.20
N ASP A 366 14.96 -3.20 -10.01
CA ASP A 366 15.71 -4.40 -9.61
C ASP A 366 14.75 -5.36 -8.89
N PRO A 367 14.90 -6.69 -9.07
CA PRO A 367 13.97 -7.66 -8.49
C PRO A 367 14.05 -7.80 -6.97
N GLU A 368 14.97 -7.13 -6.25
CA GLU A 368 15.15 -7.23 -4.77
C GLU A 368 13.86 -7.14 -3.93
N LEU A 369 12.82 -6.45 -4.41
CA LEU A 369 11.55 -6.28 -3.71
C LEU A 369 10.39 -7.15 -4.25
N LEU A 370 10.65 -7.97 -5.26
CA LEU A 370 9.65 -8.83 -5.88
C LEU A 370 9.68 -10.21 -5.20
N VAL A 371 8.56 -10.93 -5.24
CA VAL A 371 8.54 -12.32 -4.77
C VAL A 371 9.36 -13.16 -5.74
N HIS A 372 10.31 -13.93 -5.22
CA HIS A 372 11.11 -14.87 -6.01
C HIS A 372 10.38 -16.22 -6.11
N ALA A 373 10.60 -16.94 -7.20
CA ALA A 373 10.19 -18.33 -7.30
C ALA A 373 11.12 -19.17 -6.42
N ASP A 374 10.56 -20.18 -5.74
CA ASP A 374 11.32 -21.17 -4.98
C ASP A 374 12.22 -22.05 -5.88
#